data_AF-A0A2V7GI35-F1
#
_entry.id   AF-A0A2V7GI35-F1
#
_cell.length_a   1.000
_cell.length_b   1.000
_cell.length_c   1.000
_cell.angle_alpha   90.00
_cell.angle_beta   90.00
_cell.angle_gamma   90.00
#
_symmetry.space_group_name_H-M   'P 1'
#
loop_
_entity.id
_entity.type
_entity.pdbx_description
1 polymer ?
#
loop_
_entity_poly.entity_id
_entity_poly.type
_entity_poly.pdbx_seq_one_letter_code
_entity_poly.pdbx_strand_id
1 'polypeptide(L)'
;MLASEPVIGGGEAHAIATGLIFSLDISSVVPACREQGVAIFYQTIIRNGDDHKTLVADAGNEPDFATFTHLLTDRVDEEVTACTFIENVGGGATGGAESLFFTGRPGTGPDFAGYTIDRVEFQIDSVLIASPGSDPNHDGIWT
;
A
#
# COMPACT_ATOMS: atom_id res chain seq x y z
N MET A 1 -2.06 17.19 13.37
CA MET A 1 -2.46 15.79 13.63
C MET A 1 -2.59 15.13 12.26
N LEU A 2 -1.77 14.13 11.94
CA LEU A 2 -1.77 13.46 10.62
C LEU A 2 -3.03 12.61 10.47
N ALA A 3 -3.69 12.60 9.30
CA ALA A 3 -4.74 11.64 8.96
C ALA A 3 -4.11 10.28 8.65
N SER A 4 -4.64 9.20 9.21
CA SER A 4 -4.00 7.89 9.17
C SER A 4 -5.02 6.78 9.36
N GLU A 5 -4.86 5.70 8.59
CA GLU A 5 -5.66 4.49 8.71
C GLU A 5 -4.70 3.30 8.73
N PRO A 6 -4.79 2.40 9.73
CA PRO A 6 -3.95 1.22 9.79
C PRO A 6 -4.33 0.22 8.69
N VAL A 7 -3.32 -0.36 8.05
CA VAL A 7 -3.51 -1.42 7.06
C VAL A 7 -2.84 -2.69 7.55
N ILE A 8 -3.60 -3.79 7.59
CA ILE A 8 -3.07 -5.12 7.91
C ILE A 8 -3.32 -6.02 6.71
N GLY A 9 -2.25 -6.40 6.02
CA GLY A 9 -2.27 -7.36 4.91
C GLY A 9 -1.65 -8.69 5.32
N GLY A 10 -2.26 -9.79 4.89
CA GLY A 10 -1.74 -11.14 5.09
C GLY A 10 -2.03 -12.01 3.86
N GLY A 11 -1.20 -13.02 3.64
CA GLY A 11 -1.38 -13.95 2.54
C GLY A 11 -0.59 -15.23 2.77
N GLU A 12 -1.06 -16.31 2.14
CA GLU A 12 -0.39 -17.60 2.14
C GLU A 12 0.06 -17.89 0.70
N ALA A 13 1.37 -17.87 0.47
CA ALA A 13 1.95 -18.20 -0.82
C ALA A 13 3.04 -19.25 -0.62
N HIS A 14 2.99 -20.33 -1.41
CA HIS A 14 4.05 -21.34 -1.45
C HIS A 14 5.16 -20.89 -2.42
N ALA A 15 5.94 -19.88 -2.00
CA ALA A 15 7.03 -19.34 -2.81
C ALA A 15 8.24 -18.93 -1.97
N ILE A 16 9.44 -19.00 -2.57
CA ILE A 16 10.61 -18.31 -2.03
C ILE A 16 10.49 -16.84 -2.41
N ALA A 17 10.31 -15.98 -1.41
CA ALA A 17 10.32 -14.54 -1.59
C ALA A 17 11.29 -13.90 -0.61
N THR A 18 12.12 -12.99 -1.10
CA THR A 18 12.99 -12.13 -0.29
C THR A 18 12.41 -10.73 -0.11
N GLY A 19 11.24 -10.47 -0.68
CA GLY A 19 10.55 -9.19 -0.64
C GLY A 19 9.14 -9.28 -1.21
N LEU A 20 8.30 -8.34 -0.78
CA LEU A 20 6.98 -8.05 -1.29
C LEU A 20 7.08 -6.76 -2.09
N ILE A 21 6.49 -6.75 -3.27
CA ILE A 21 6.36 -5.53 -4.04
C ILE A 21 5.07 -4.83 -3.58
N PHE A 22 5.19 -3.55 -3.27
CA PHE A 22 4.17 -2.71 -2.68
C PHE A 22 3.79 -1.58 -3.66
N SER A 23 2.54 -1.15 -3.58
CA SER A 23 2.05 0.09 -4.20
C SER A 23 0.84 0.58 -3.40
N LEU A 24 0.67 1.89 -3.28
CA LEU A 24 -0.54 2.49 -2.72
C LEU A 24 -1.32 3.11 -3.89
N ASP A 25 -2.48 2.55 -4.18
CA ASP A 25 -3.34 2.90 -5.31
C ASP A 25 -4.55 3.70 -4.82
N ILE A 26 -5.01 4.66 -5.62
CA ILE A 26 -6.28 5.37 -5.42
C ILE A 26 -7.09 5.34 -6.71
N SER A 27 -8.38 5.04 -6.58
CA SER A 27 -9.30 4.93 -7.71
C SER A 27 -10.74 5.30 -7.33
N SER A 28 -11.48 5.84 -8.30
CA SER A 28 -12.92 6.11 -8.22
C SER A 28 -13.78 4.91 -8.58
N VAL A 29 -13.17 3.78 -8.97
CA VAL A 29 -13.81 2.48 -9.21
C VAL A 29 -13.03 1.40 -8.48
N VAL A 30 -13.72 0.39 -7.92
CA VAL A 30 -13.07 -0.73 -7.19
C VAL A 30 -12.04 -1.41 -8.10
N PRO A 31 -10.72 -1.19 -7.91
CA PRO A 31 -9.75 -1.69 -8.86
C PRO A 31 -9.28 -3.08 -8.43
N ALA A 32 -8.98 -3.92 -9.42
CA ALA A 32 -7.96 -4.95 -9.23
C ALA A 32 -6.60 -4.22 -9.15
N CYS A 33 -5.79 -4.54 -8.15
CA CYS A 33 -4.47 -3.94 -7.94
C CYS A 33 -3.68 -3.76 -9.25
N ARG A 34 -3.16 -2.54 -9.48
CA ARG A 34 -2.25 -2.15 -10.59
C ARG A 34 -2.85 -2.02 -11.99
N GLU A 35 -4.16 -2.12 -12.20
CA GLU A 35 -4.69 -2.10 -13.58
C GLU A 35 -5.49 -0.84 -13.94
N GLN A 36 -5.95 -0.03 -12.97
CA GLN A 36 -6.92 1.04 -13.27
C GLN A 36 -6.79 2.35 -12.46
N GLY A 37 -5.99 2.41 -11.39
CA GLY A 37 -5.88 3.60 -10.53
C GLY A 37 -4.58 4.39 -10.69
N VAL A 38 -4.45 5.43 -9.85
CA VAL A 38 -3.24 6.24 -9.71
C VAL A 38 -2.44 5.69 -8.54
N ALA A 39 -1.17 5.34 -8.73
CA ALA A 39 -0.38 4.67 -7.70
C ALA A 39 0.86 5.46 -7.31
N ILE A 40 1.13 5.51 -6.01
CA ILE A 40 2.40 5.97 -5.45
C ILE A 40 3.14 4.80 -4.80
N PHE A 41 4.43 4.97 -4.54
CA PHE A 41 5.34 3.89 -4.11
C PHE A 41 5.39 2.74 -5.11
N TYR A 42 5.15 3.02 -6.40
CA TYR A 42 4.99 1.99 -7.42
C TYR A 42 6.22 1.07 -7.49
N GLN A 43 5.97 -0.24 -7.35
CA GLN A 43 6.98 -1.29 -7.28
C GLN A 43 7.96 -1.23 -6.09
N THR A 44 7.62 -0.55 -5.01
CA THR A 44 8.52 -0.49 -3.83
C THR A 44 8.69 -1.88 -3.23
N ILE A 45 9.93 -2.32 -3.02
CA ILE A 45 10.18 -3.64 -2.44
C ILE A 45 10.31 -3.51 -0.92
N ILE A 46 9.36 -4.08 -0.19
CA ILE A 46 9.38 -4.26 1.26
C ILE A 46 10.01 -5.62 1.58
N ARG A 47 10.92 -5.69 2.54
CA ARG A 47 11.67 -6.89 2.93
C ARG A 47 11.63 -7.12 4.44
N ASN A 48 11.95 -8.34 4.87
CA ASN A 48 12.26 -8.60 6.29
C ASN A 48 13.34 -7.61 6.79
N GLY A 49 13.09 -6.98 7.94
CA GLY A 49 13.97 -5.94 8.49
C GLY A 49 13.66 -4.52 8.01
N ASP A 50 12.59 -4.33 7.24
CA ASP A 50 12.02 -3.00 6.95
C ASP A 50 11.07 -2.51 8.06
N ASP A 51 10.98 -3.23 9.18
CA ASP A 51 10.25 -2.80 10.37
C ASP A 51 10.67 -1.39 10.79
N HIS A 52 9.67 -0.57 11.12
CA HIS A 52 9.78 0.84 11.50
C HIS A 52 10.36 1.76 10.41
N LYS A 53 10.47 1.32 9.15
CA LYS A 53 10.78 2.21 8.03
C LYS A 53 9.55 2.98 7.58
N THR A 54 9.78 4.21 7.15
CA THR A 54 8.75 5.07 6.54
C THR A 54 9.09 5.30 5.08
N LEU A 55 8.18 4.92 4.20
CA LEU A 55 8.20 5.33 2.80
C LEU A 55 7.59 6.72 2.70
N VAL A 56 8.19 7.61 1.91
CA VAL A 56 7.74 9.00 1.76
C VAL A 56 7.58 9.33 0.29
N ALA A 57 6.37 9.76 -0.10
CA ALA A 57 6.06 10.24 -1.44
C ALA A 57 5.75 11.74 -1.38
N ASP A 58 6.35 12.50 -2.27
CA ASP A 58 6.12 13.93 -2.46
C ASP A 58 6.33 14.32 -3.93
N ALA A 59 6.02 15.58 -4.26
CA ALA A 59 6.13 16.09 -5.62
C ALA A 59 7.55 16.05 -6.22
N GLY A 60 8.59 15.88 -5.38
CA GLY A 60 9.98 15.80 -5.81
C GLY A 60 10.45 14.38 -6.14
N ASN A 61 9.78 13.35 -5.63
CA ASN A 61 10.23 11.96 -5.77
C ASN A 61 9.20 10.98 -6.37
N GLU A 62 7.95 11.39 -6.49
CA GLU A 62 6.86 10.53 -6.95
C GLU A 62 6.11 11.18 -8.13
N PRO A 63 6.26 10.66 -9.37
CA PRO A 63 5.67 11.27 -10.56
C PRO A 63 4.14 11.38 -10.50
N ASP A 64 3.48 10.42 -9.86
CA ASP A 64 2.02 10.38 -9.77
C ASP A 64 1.47 11.14 -8.56
N PHE A 65 2.34 11.75 -7.74
CA PHE A 65 1.95 12.44 -6.50
C PHE A 65 0.89 13.53 -6.73
N ALA A 66 1.06 14.33 -7.79
CA ALA A 66 0.12 15.41 -8.10
C ALA A 66 -1.27 14.88 -8.45
N THR A 67 -1.35 13.79 -9.21
CA THR A 67 -2.63 13.16 -9.58
C THR A 67 -3.24 12.44 -8.39
N PHE A 68 -2.42 11.76 -7.60
CA PHE A 68 -2.84 11.03 -6.39
C PHE A 68 -3.47 11.97 -5.35
N THR A 69 -2.80 13.08 -5.06
CA THR A 69 -3.30 14.10 -4.12
C THR A 69 -4.46 14.91 -4.68
N HIS A 70 -4.57 15.05 -6.01
CA HIS A 70 -5.75 15.64 -6.61
C HIS A 70 -7.00 14.81 -6.30
N LEU A 71 -6.93 13.48 -6.46
CA LEU A 71 -8.04 12.58 -6.16
C LEU A 71 -8.44 12.68 -4.68
N LEU A 72 -7.48 12.57 -3.76
CA LEU A 72 -7.73 12.75 -2.31
C LEU A 72 -8.39 14.09 -1.91
N THR A 73 -8.43 15.08 -2.80
CA THR A 73 -8.93 16.44 -2.49
C THR A 73 -10.08 16.88 -3.40
N ASP A 74 -10.62 15.99 -4.23
CA ASP A 74 -11.56 16.34 -5.29
C ASP A 74 -13.04 16.34 -4.85
N ARG A 75 -13.33 16.02 -3.58
CA ARG A 75 -14.67 15.90 -2.98
C ARG A 75 -15.43 14.63 -3.32
N VAL A 76 -14.76 13.63 -3.85
CA VAL A 76 -15.27 12.28 -3.99
C VAL A 76 -14.58 11.40 -2.95
N ASP A 77 -15.29 10.42 -2.39
CA ASP A 77 -14.71 9.49 -1.41
C ASP A 77 -14.14 8.29 -2.18
N GLU A 78 -12.90 8.41 -2.66
CA GLU A 78 -12.20 7.33 -3.36
C GLU A 78 -11.86 6.14 -2.46
N GLU A 79 -11.63 5.01 -3.11
CA GLU A 79 -11.01 3.87 -2.46
C GLU A 79 -9.49 3.98 -2.54
N VAL A 80 -8.83 3.97 -1.38
CA VAL A 80 -7.38 3.88 -1.25
C VAL A 80 -7.01 2.45 -0.93
N THR A 81 -6.18 1.84 -1.77
CA THR A 81 -5.85 0.41 -1.72
C THR A 81 -4.34 0.20 -1.59
N ALA A 82 -3.94 -0.48 -0.52
CA ALA A 82 -2.61 -1.03 -0.37
C ALA A 82 -2.51 -2.36 -1.12
N CYS A 83 -1.64 -2.41 -2.12
CA CYS A 83 -1.39 -3.58 -2.94
C CYS A 83 -0.06 -4.22 -2.57
N THR A 84 -0.05 -5.54 -2.36
CA THR A 84 1.16 -6.32 -2.11
C THR A 84 1.22 -7.54 -3.01
N PHE A 85 2.38 -7.84 -3.59
CA PHE A 85 2.52 -8.98 -4.50
C PHE A 85 3.93 -9.57 -4.49
N ILE A 86 4.00 -10.86 -4.80
CA ILE A 86 5.23 -11.58 -5.11
C ILE A 86 5.24 -11.80 -6.62
N GLU A 87 6.32 -11.38 -7.27
CA GLU A 87 6.47 -11.48 -8.73
C GLU A 87 6.28 -12.94 -9.19
N ASN A 88 5.44 -13.14 -10.22
CA ASN A 88 5.10 -14.44 -10.79
C ASN A 88 4.37 -15.42 -9.85
N VAL A 89 3.91 -14.99 -8.69
CA VAL A 89 3.19 -15.85 -7.73
C VAL A 89 1.76 -15.36 -7.52
N GLY A 90 1.59 -14.07 -7.25
CA GLY A 90 0.29 -13.48 -6.97
C GLY A 90 0.38 -12.34 -5.97
N GLY A 91 -0.77 -11.76 -5.64
CA GLY A 91 -0.85 -10.63 -4.71
C GLY A 91 -2.20 -10.50 -4.05
N GLY A 92 -2.25 -9.60 -3.07
CA GLY A 92 -3.45 -9.22 -2.34
C GLY A 92 -3.61 -7.71 -2.31
N ALA A 93 -4.84 -7.30 -2.11
CA ALA A 93 -5.26 -5.91 -1.95
C ALA A 93 -5.93 -5.76 -0.59
N THR A 94 -5.67 -4.66 0.10
CA THR A 94 -6.50 -4.22 1.23
C THR A 94 -6.72 -2.73 1.07
N GLY A 95 -7.97 -2.33 1.02
CA GLY A 95 -8.35 -0.95 0.81
C GLY A 95 -9.58 -0.57 1.61
N GLY A 96 -9.86 0.72 1.57
CA GLY A 96 -11.03 1.32 2.17
C GLY A 96 -11.26 2.71 1.61
N ALA A 97 -12.44 3.25 1.87
CA ALA A 97 -12.77 4.62 1.52
C ALA A 97 -11.81 5.59 2.24
N GLU A 98 -11.35 6.65 1.56
CA GLU A 98 -10.47 7.64 2.18
C GLU A 98 -11.10 8.32 3.42
N SER A 99 -12.43 8.32 3.50
CA SER A 99 -13.16 8.76 4.69
C SER A 99 -12.73 8.08 5.98
N LEU A 100 -12.18 6.86 5.91
CA LEU A 100 -11.66 6.14 7.05
C LEU A 100 -10.48 6.87 7.72
N PHE A 101 -9.66 7.62 6.98
CA PHE A 101 -8.55 8.41 7.53
C PHE A 101 -8.99 9.46 8.56
N PHE A 102 -10.28 9.83 8.54
CA PHE A 102 -10.90 10.81 9.42
C PHE A 102 -11.73 10.19 10.55
N THR A 103 -11.82 8.86 10.63
CA THR A 103 -12.59 8.18 11.69
C THR A 103 -12.14 8.68 13.07
N GLY A 104 -13.11 9.14 13.88
CA GLY A 104 -12.85 9.69 15.22
C GLY A 104 -12.43 11.16 15.26
N ARG A 105 -12.48 11.89 14.13
CA ARG A 105 -12.18 13.33 14.06
C ARG A 105 -13.46 14.16 13.90
N PRO A 106 -13.71 15.16 14.75
CA PRO A 106 -14.86 16.04 14.59
C PRO A 106 -14.67 17.02 13.42
N GLY A 107 -15.67 17.11 12.54
CA GLY A 107 -15.80 18.20 11.56
C GLY A 107 -15.05 18.04 10.24
N THR A 108 -14.42 16.88 9.99
CA THR A 108 -13.79 16.57 8.70
C THR A 108 -14.71 15.66 7.90
N GLY A 109 -15.09 16.10 6.70
CA GLY A 109 -15.82 15.26 5.74
C GLY A 109 -14.96 14.09 5.27
N PRO A 110 -15.51 13.20 4.43
CA PRO A 110 -14.84 12.00 3.95
C PRO A 110 -13.56 12.24 3.12
N ASP A 111 -13.30 13.50 2.76
CA ASP A 111 -12.35 13.88 1.72
C ASP A 111 -11.42 15.01 2.20
N PHE A 112 -10.21 15.07 1.65
CA PHE A 112 -9.22 16.09 1.99
C PHE A 112 -9.41 17.40 1.21
N ALA A 113 -10.59 17.70 0.65
CA ALA A 113 -10.83 18.98 -0.01
C ALA A 113 -10.55 20.17 0.91
N GLY A 114 -9.82 21.14 0.36
CA GLY A 114 -9.38 22.33 1.08
C GLY A 114 -8.09 22.14 1.86
N TYR A 115 -7.55 20.92 1.93
CA TYR A 115 -6.18 20.69 2.40
C TYR A 115 -5.19 20.79 1.24
N THR A 116 -3.96 21.13 1.58
CA THR A 116 -2.80 20.93 0.72
C THR A 116 -2.04 19.73 1.28
N ILE A 117 -1.82 18.72 0.46
CA ILE A 117 -1.08 17.52 0.84
C ILE A 117 0.35 17.68 0.33
N ASP A 118 1.28 17.98 1.24
CA ASP A 118 2.68 18.16 0.88
C ASP A 118 3.43 16.83 0.72
N ARG A 119 2.97 15.78 1.42
CA ARG A 119 3.56 14.43 1.37
C ARG A 119 2.58 13.36 1.84
N VAL A 120 2.81 12.14 1.39
CA VAL A 120 2.17 10.92 1.91
C VAL A 120 3.25 10.02 2.52
N GLU A 121 2.97 9.49 3.71
CA GLU A 121 3.86 8.60 4.43
C GLU A 121 3.21 7.22 4.60
N PHE A 122 3.96 6.16 4.30
CA PHE A 122 3.58 4.79 4.65
C PHE A 122 4.57 4.24 5.67
N GLN A 123 4.12 4.10 6.92
CA GLN A 123 4.91 3.55 8.01
C GLN A 123 4.74 2.03 8.09
N ILE A 124 5.85 1.31 7.99
CA ILE A 124 5.89 -0.14 8.14
C ILE A 124 6.05 -0.42 9.63
N ASP A 125 4.97 -0.73 10.32
CA ASP A 125 5.06 -1.07 11.75
C ASP A 125 5.72 -2.42 11.99
N SER A 126 5.40 -3.39 11.13
CA SER A 126 6.05 -4.71 11.12
C SER A 126 5.94 -5.37 9.76
N VAL A 127 6.91 -6.21 9.41
CA VAL A 127 6.88 -7.08 8.23
C VAL A 127 7.42 -8.47 8.55
N LEU A 128 6.69 -9.49 8.11
CA LEU A 128 7.13 -10.87 8.15
C LEU A 128 6.90 -11.53 6.79
N ILE A 129 7.98 -11.93 6.15
CA ILE A 129 8.01 -12.72 4.92
C ILE A 129 8.65 -14.05 5.28
N ALA A 130 7.82 -15.05 5.55
CA ALA A 130 8.29 -16.42 5.77
C ALA A 130 8.34 -17.15 4.41
N SER A 131 9.52 -17.60 3.98
CA SER A 131 9.59 -18.61 2.93
C SER A 131 9.56 -20.00 3.59
N PRO A 132 9.05 -21.04 2.92
CA PRO A 132 8.97 -22.40 3.47
C PRO A 132 10.33 -23.08 3.67
N GLY A 133 11.44 -22.33 3.69
CA GLY A 133 12.80 -22.86 3.76
C GLY A 133 13.39 -23.17 2.38
N SER A 134 14.34 -24.09 2.34
CA SER A 134 15.00 -24.54 1.11
C SER A 134 14.62 -25.99 0.81
N ASP A 135 14.61 -26.40 -0.45
CA ASP A 135 14.53 -27.81 -0.87
C ASP A 135 15.95 -28.29 -1.25
N PRO A 136 16.79 -28.66 -0.26
CA PRO A 136 18.16 -29.09 -0.54
C PRO A 136 18.22 -30.42 -1.30
N ASN A 137 17.13 -31.19 -1.31
CA ASN A 137 17.08 -32.52 -1.91
C ASN A 137 16.40 -32.55 -3.29
N HIS A 138 15.80 -31.43 -3.72
CA HIS A 138 15.00 -31.30 -4.94
C HIS A 138 13.87 -32.33 -5.05
N ASP A 139 13.28 -32.72 -3.91
CA ASP A 139 12.22 -33.74 -3.84
C ASP A 139 10.81 -33.13 -3.65
N GLY A 140 10.71 -31.81 -3.59
CA GLY A 140 9.47 -31.08 -3.36
C GLY A 140 9.06 -31.00 -1.88
N ILE A 141 9.90 -31.48 -0.95
CA ILE A 141 9.74 -31.29 0.49
C ILE A 141 10.60 -30.11 0.94
N TRP A 142 9.93 -29.07 1.43
CA TRP A 142 10.56 -27.83 1.87
C TRP A 142 10.84 -27.89 3.38
N THR A 143 12.08 -27.64 3.79
CA THR A 143 12.53 -27.62 5.21
C THR A 143 13.13 -26.28 5.61
#